data_AF-A0A4R9IF71-F1
#
_entry.id   AF-A0A4R9IF71-F1
#
_cell.length_a   1.000
_cell.length_b   1.000
_cell.length_c   1.000
_cell.angle_alpha   90.00
_cell.angle_beta   90.00
_cell.angle_gamma   90.00
#
_symmetry.space_group_name_H-M   'P 1'
#
loop_
_entity.id
_entity.type
_entity.pdbx_description
1 polymer ?
#
loop_
_entity_poly.entity_id
_entity_poly.type
_entity_poly.pdbx_seq_one_letter_code
_entity_poly.pdbx_strand_id
1 'polypeptide(L)'
;MWLLILHSFALLFFALLFAFRFRKLVPHPETNVLEQIQVATNDWKSTPHWVLLLTFILFLFYPLTLGFSFFLRTDANVVVVILWVIWAYNWSKYTFWRE
;
A
#
# COMPACT_ATOMS: atom_id res chain seq x y z
N MET A 1 4.03 -8.42 17.24
CA MET A 1 5.23 -7.55 17.07
C MET A 1 6.10 -7.97 15.89
N TRP A 2 6.59 -9.22 15.79
CA TRP A 2 7.39 -9.67 14.64
C TRP A 2 6.75 -9.42 13.27
N LEU A 3 5.44 -9.70 13.14
CA LEU A 3 4.71 -9.43 11.89
C LEU A 3 4.74 -7.94 11.51
N LEU A 4 4.52 -7.04 12.46
CA LEU A 4 4.58 -5.59 12.22
C LEU A 4 5.98 -5.13 11.82
N ILE A 5 7.02 -5.68 12.45
CA ILE A 5 8.41 -5.39 12.11
C ILE A 5 8.68 -5.82 10.67
N LEU A 6 8.34 -7.07 10.31
CA LEU A 6 8.51 -7.59 8.97
C LEU A 6 7.71 -6.79 7.93
N HIS A 7 6.47 -6.43 8.24
CA HIS A 7 5.64 -5.61 7.36
C HIS A 7 6.25 -4.21 7.16
N SER A 8 6.73 -3.58 8.23
CA SER A 8 7.37 -2.25 8.16
C SER A 8 8.64 -2.30 7.30
N PHE A 9 9.48 -3.33 7.47
CA PHE A 9 10.65 -3.52 6.63
C PHE A 9 10.29 -3.80 5.17
N ALA A 10 9.28 -4.63 4.91
CA ALA A 10 8.82 -4.91 3.56
C ALA A 10 8.29 -3.63 2.88
N LEU A 11 7.42 -2.88 3.56
CA LEU A 11 6.87 -1.62 3.05
C LEU A 11 7.98 -0.63 2.75
N LEU A 12 8.93 -0.44 3.67
CA LEU A 12 10.06 0.45 3.47
C LEU A 12 10.94 -0.01 2.31
N PHE A 13 11.28 -1.30 2.25
CA PHE A 13 12.12 -1.86 1.20
C PHE A 13 11.49 -1.64 -0.18
N PHE A 14 10.22 -1.99 -0.38
CA PHE A 14 9.55 -1.81 -1.66
C PHE A 14 9.34 -0.34 -2.01
N ALA A 15 9.05 0.52 -1.04
CA ALA A 15 8.96 1.97 -1.26
C ALA A 15 10.29 2.57 -1.72
N LEU A 16 11.41 2.20 -1.09
CA LEU A 16 12.74 2.66 -1.50
C LEU A 16 13.14 2.08 -2.86
N LEU A 17 12.87 0.79 -3.08
CA LEU A 17 13.12 0.12 -4.34
C LEU A 17 12.37 0.80 -5.48
N PHE A 18 11.10 1.16 -5.26
CA PHE A 18 10.33 1.95 -6.21
C PHE A 18 10.96 3.33 -6.42
N ALA A 19 11.15 4.10 -5.34
CA ALA A 19 11.59 5.49 -5.41
C ALA A 19 12.95 5.68 -6.11
N PHE A 20 13.92 4.81 -5.83
CA PHE A 20 15.29 4.97 -6.31
C PHE A 20 15.59 4.20 -7.60
N ARG A 21 14.98 3.02 -7.79
CA ARG A 21 15.28 2.15 -8.93
C ARG A 21 14.20 2.19 -10.00
N PHE A 22 12.95 1.94 -9.64
CA PHE A 22 11.90 1.69 -10.63
C PHE A 22 11.14 2.93 -11.08
N ARG A 23 11.10 4.00 -10.29
CA ARG A 23 10.41 5.25 -10.65
C ARG A 23 10.88 5.79 -12.00
N LYS A 24 12.19 5.72 -12.28
CA LYS A 24 12.78 6.19 -13.55
C LYS A 24 12.42 5.34 -14.77
N LEU A 25 11.85 4.15 -14.55
CA LEU A 25 11.50 3.18 -15.58
C LEU A 25 9.99 3.20 -15.92
N VAL A 26 9.19 3.93 -15.14
CA VAL A 26 7.75 4.11 -15.39
C VAL A 26 7.56 5.26 -16.38
N PRO A 27 6.66 5.13 -17.38
CA PRO A 27 6.30 6.26 -18.23
C PRO A 27 5.69 7.39 -17.39
N HIS A 28 6.15 8.63 -17.62
CA HIS A 28 5.69 9.83 -16.91
C HIS A 28 5.94 9.82 -15.38
N PRO A 29 7.20 9.68 -14.91
CA PRO A 29 7.55 9.62 -13.48
C PRO A 29 7.20 10.88 -12.66
N GLU A 30 6.94 11.99 -13.35
CA GLU A 30 6.48 13.29 -12.83
C GLU A 30 5.01 13.28 -12.40
N THR A 31 4.20 12.32 -12.86
CA THR A 31 2.78 12.22 -12.51
C THR A 31 2.57 11.85 -11.04
N ASN A 32 1.36 12.06 -10.54
CA ASN A 32 1.03 11.71 -9.15
C ASN A 32 1.17 10.19 -8.94
N VAL A 33 1.67 9.76 -7.78
CA VAL A 33 1.80 8.35 -7.42
C VAL A 33 0.45 7.61 -7.53
N LEU A 34 -0.67 8.26 -7.21
CA LEU A 34 -2.00 7.66 -7.37
C LEU A 34 -2.33 7.35 -8.84
N GLU A 35 -1.97 8.24 -9.76
CA GLU A 35 -2.15 8.04 -11.21
C GLU A 35 -1.23 6.91 -11.70
N GLN A 36 0.01 6.87 -11.20
CA GLN A 36 0.94 5.78 -11.51
C GLN A 36 0.41 4.43 -11.02
N ILE A 37 -0.26 4.37 -9.86
CA ILE A 37 -0.89 3.15 -9.36
C ILE A 37 -2.05 2.74 -10.28
N GLN A 38 -2.87 3.68 -10.73
CA GLN A 38 -3.97 3.40 -11.65
C GLN A 38 -3.46 2.86 -13.00
N VAL A 39 -2.40 3.46 -13.55
CA VAL A 39 -1.72 2.95 -14.76
C VAL A 39 -1.14 1.56 -14.50
N ALA A 40 -0.49 1.36 -13.36
CA ALA A 40 0.10 0.08 -12.97
C ALA A 40 -0.95 -1.03 -12.85
N THR A 41 -2.18 -0.73 -12.43
CA THR A 41 -3.29 -1.71 -12.41
C THR A 41 -3.68 -2.16 -13.83
N ASN A 42 -3.67 -1.25 -14.80
CA ASN A 42 -3.98 -1.58 -16.19
C ASN A 42 -2.83 -2.30 -16.91
N ASP A 43 -1.58 -1.97 -16.59
CA ASP A 43 -0.38 -2.57 -17.19
C ASP A 43 0.50 -3.29 -16.14
N TRP A 44 -0.11 -4.20 -15.39
CA TRP A 44 0.55 -4.85 -14.25
C TRP A 44 1.72 -5.78 -14.63
N LYS A 45 1.93 -6.08 -15.92
CA LYS A 45 2.94 -7.06 -16.36
C LYS A 45 4.38 -6.56 -16.17
N SER A 46 4.59 -5.26 -16.06
CA SER A 46 5.93 -4.69 -15.87
C SER A 46 6.40 -4.83 -14.42
N THR A 47 7.70 -5.11 -14.22
CA THR A 47 8.30 -5.18 -12.87
C THR A 47 8.13 -3.88 -12.07
N PRO A 48 8.32 -2.66 -12.65
CA PRO A 48 8.06 -1.41 -11.95
C PRO A 48 6.63 -1.31 -11.41
N HIS A 49 5.63 -1.67 -12.23
CA HIS A 49 4.21 -1.62 -11.85
C HIS A 49 3.90 -2.63 -10.75
N TRP A 50 4.44 -3.84 -10.82
CA TRP A 50 4.32 -4.83 -9.74
C TRP A 50 4.87 -4.34 -8.41
N VAL A 51 6.06 -3.73 -8.42
CA VAL A 51 6.68 -3.20 -7.20
C VAL A 51 5.83 -2.07 -6.61
N LEU A 52 5.28 -1.20 -7.45
CA LEU A 52 4.39 -0.12 -7.02
C LEU A 52 3.09 -0.67 -6.42
N LEU A 53 2.43 -1.61 -7.10
CA LEU A 53 1.20 -2.23 -6.63
C LEU A 53 1.41 -2.99 -5.31
N LEU A 54 2.53 -3.71 -5.18
CA LEU A 54 2.86 -4.41 -3.95
C LEU A 54 3.11 -3.42 -2.79
N THR A 55 3.82 -2.32 -3.06
CA THR A 55 4.00 -1.24 -2.08
C THR A 55 2.66 -0.67 -1.63
N PHE A 56 1.74 -0.44 -2.58
CA PHE A 56 0.41 0.07 -2.29
C PHE A 56 -0.42 -0.93 -1.46
N ILE A 57 -0.38 -2.21 -1.79
CA ILE A 57 -1.05 -3.27 -1.01
C ILE A 57 -0.51 -3.30 0.43
N LEU A 58 0.81 -3.31 0.61
CA LEU A 58 1.42 -3.28 1.96
C LEU A 58 0.97 -2.03 2.74
N PHE A 59 0.91 -0.88 2.08
CA PHE A 59 0.39 0.35 2.68
C PHE A 59 -1.08 0.22 3.11
N LEU A 60 -1.95 -0.39 2.29
CA LEU A 60 -3.35 -0.61 2.64
C LEU A 60 -3.51 -1.54 3.85
N PHE A 61 -2.66 -2.55 4.00
CA PHE A 61 -2.70 -3.51 5.12
C PHE A 61 -1.93 -3.06 6.37
N TYR A 62 -1.22 -1.93 6.30
CA TYR A 62 -0.40 -1.46 7.42
C TYR A 62 -1.20 -1.18 8.69
N PRO A 63 -2.34 -0.44 8.66
CA PRO A 63 -3.15 -0.20 9.86
C PRO A 63 -3.68 -1.48 10.49
N LEU A 64 -4.01 -2.48 9.67
CA LEU A 64 -4.49 -3.78 10.13
C LEU A 64 -3.41 -4.53 10.91
N THR A 65 -2.19 -4.60 10.35
CA THR A 65 -1.06 -5.26 11.02
C THR A 65 -0.56 -4.52 12.25
N LEU A 66 -0.69 -3.19 12.27
CA LEU A 66 -0.46 -2.37 13.45
C LEU A 66 -1.50 -2.72 14.53
N GLY A 67 -2.79 -2.65 14.22
CA GLY A 67 -3.85 -2.91 15.18
C GLY A 67 -3.81 -4.34 15.73
N PHE A 68 -3.62 -5.35 14.87
CA PHE A 68 -3.41 -6.73 15.30
C PHE A 68 -2.07 -6.98 15.99
N SER A 69 -1.14 -6.03 16.05
CA SER A 69 0.08 -6.19 16.86
C SER A 69 -0.10 -5.72 18.30
N PHE A 70 -1.10 -4.88 18.57
CA PHE A 70 -1.34 -4.28 19.89
C PHE A 70 -2.66 -4.72 20.55
N PHE A 71 -3.69 -5.07 19.77
CA PHE A 71 -5.07 -5.22 20.29
C PHE A 71 -5.62 -6.65 20.35
N LEU A 72 -4.76 -7.68 20.15
CA LEU A 72 -5.13 -9.10 19.95
C LEU A 72 -6.04 -9.76 21.00
N ARG A 73 -6.37 -9.12 22.12
CA ARG A 73 -7.12 -9.72 23.22
C ARG A 73 -8.35 -8.95 23.69
N THR A 74 -8.82 -7.96 22.92
CA THR A 74 -9.97 -7.13 23.32
C THR A 74 -10.94 -6.88 22.17
N ASP A 75 -12.16 -6.44 22.49
CA ASP A 75 -13.17 -5.98 21.53
C ASP A 75 -12.66 -4.82 20.64
N ALA A 76 -11.55 -4.18 21.00
CA ALA A 76 -10.87 -3.18 20.17
C ALA A 76 -10.43 -3.71 18.79
N ASN A 77 -10.33 -5.03 18.60
CA ASN A 77 -10.11 -5.63 17.29
C ASN A 77 -11.20 -5.24 16.27
N VAL A 78 -12.45 -5.08 16.70
CA VAL A 78 -13.55 -4.64 15.83
C VAL A 78 -13.30 -3.22 15.34
N VAL A 79 -12.87 -2.32 16.23
CA VAL A 79 -12.53 -0.93 15.89
C VAL A 79 -11.36 -0.88 14.92
N VAL A 80 -10.32 -1.68 15.15
CA VAL A 80 -9.17 -1.81 14.22
C VAL A 80 -9.65 -2.20 12.83
N VAL A 81 -10.51 -3.21 12.72
CA VAL A 81 -11.03 -3.67 11.42
C VAL A 81 -11.87 -2.59 10.76
N ILE A 82 -12.76 -1.90 11.49
CA ILE A 82 -13.58 -0.80 10.95
C ILE A 82 -12.70 0.32 10.41
N LEU A 83 -11.72 0.78 11.19
CA LEU A 83 -10.80 1.84 10.77
C LEU A 83 -9.97 1.41 9.56
N TRP A 84 -9.52 0.15 9.53
CA TRP A 84 -8.82 -0.40 8.37
C TRP A 84 -9.72 -0.44 7.12
N VAL A 85 -10.99 -0.85 7.25
CA VAL A 85 -11.93 -0.85 6.10
C VAL A 85 -12.15 0.55 5.57
N ILE A 86 -12.36 1.54 6.44
CA ILE A 86 -12.52 2.96 6.05
C ILE A 86 -11.26 3.46 5.35
N TRP A 87 -10.08 3.18 5.91
CA TRP A 87 -8.79 3.52 5.33
C TRP A 87 -8.62 2.90 3.94
N ALA A 88 -8.78 1.59 3.83
CA ALA A 88 -8.58 0.85 2.59
C ALA A 88 -9.58 1.29 1.51
N TYR A 89 -10.84 1.51 1.90
CA TYR A 89 -11.88 2.03 1.01
C TYR A 89 -11.53 3.41 0.48
N ASN A 90 -11.19 4.36 1.34
CA ASN A 90 -10.87 5.72 0.92
C ASN A 90 -9.68 5.75 -0.04
N TRP A 91 -8.58 5.09 0.32
CA TRP A 91 -7.41 5.04 -0.55
C TRP A 91 -7.69 4.33 -1.87
N SER A 92 -8.45 3.24 -1.86
CA SER A 92 -8.84 2.56 -3.10
C SER A 92 -9.75 3.44 -3.97
N LYS A 93 -10.71 4.14 -3.37
CA LYS A 93 -11.60 5.08 -4.07
C LYS A 93 -10.82 6.21 -4.74
N TYR A 94 -9.93 6.86 -3.99
CA TYR A 94 -9.09 7.95 -4.53
C TYR A 94 -8.10 7.49 -5.61
N THR A 95 -7.76 6.20 -5.62
CA THR A 95 -6.80 5.65 -6.57
C THR A 95 -7.48 5.14 -7.85
N PHE A 96 -8.63 4.46 -7.73
CA PHE A 96 -9.25 3.75 -8.85
C PHE A 96 -10.52 4.42 -9.40
N TRP A 97 -11.15 5.30 -8.62
CA TRP A 97 -12.45 5.88 -8.95
C TRP A 97 -12.42 7.41 -8.93
N ARG A 98 -11.28 8.00 -9.36
CA ARG A 98 -11.18 9.44 -9.63
C ARG A 98 -12.19 9.81 -10.71
N GLU A 99 -13.30 10.40 -10.29
CA GLU A 99 -14.18 11.22 -11.14
C GLU A 99 -13.48 12.52 -11.51
#